data_AF-A0A7L9C7N9-F1
#
_entry.id   AF-A0A7L9C7N9-F1
#
_cell.length_a   1.000
_cell.length_b   1.000
_cell.length_c   1.000
_cell.angle_alpha   90.00
_cell.angle_beta   90.00
_cell.angle_gamma   90.00
#
_symmetry.space_group_name_H-M   'P 1'
#
loop_
_entity.id
_entity.type
_entity.pdbx_description
1 polymer ?
#
loop_
_entity_poly.entity_id
_entity_poly.type
_entity_poly.pdbx_seq_one_letter_code
_entity_poly.pdbx_strand_id
1 'polypeptide(L)' 'MILYETEDIRSIVLLGHGASGKTSLVESMLFKAVATARLGSVENGISVSDYDPDAKRGKALDKPSHSALQLERV' A
#
# COMPACT_ATOMS: atom_id res chain seq x y z
N MET A 1 30.42 5.55 -2.31
CA MET A 1 29.50 4.41 -2.10
C MET A 1 29.18 4.39 -0.62
N ILE A 2 27.91 4.42 -0.24
CA ILE A 2 27.54 4.34 1.18
C ILE A 2 27.57 2.85 1.54
N LEU A 3 28.38 2.48 2.53
CA LEU A 3 28.35 1.15 3.12
C LEU A 3 27.32 1.18 4.26
N TYR A 4 26.41 0.22 4.26
CA TYR A 4 25.44 0.02 5.34
C TYR A 4 25.87 -1.20 6.12
N GLU A 5 25.98 -1.06 7.43
CA GLU A 5 26.19 -2.19 8.32
C GLU A 5 24.84 -2.88 8.59
N THR A 6 24.89 -4.13 9.05
CA THR A 6 23.67 -4.90 9.37
C THR A 6 22.77 -4.16 10.37
N GLU A 7 23.37 -3.35 11.23
CA GLU A 7 22.73 -2.53 12.27
C GLU A 7 21.93 -1.35 11.68
N ASP A 8 22.26 -0.90 10.46
CA ASP A 8 21.57 0.20 9.77
C ASP A 8 20.28 -0.25 9.06
N ILE A 9 20.06 -1.56 8.90
CA ILE A 9 18.93 -2.12 8.16
C ILE A 9 17.75 -2.36 9.10
N ARG A 10 16.62 -1.71 8.81
CA ARG A 10 15.37 -1.86 9.57
C ARG A 10 14.28 -2.52 8.72
N SER A 11 14.06 -3.81 8.94
CA SER A 11 12.98 -4.56 8.32
C SER A 11 11.67 -4.30 9.06
N ILE A 12 10.67 -3.74 8.37
CA ILE A 12 9.36 -3.39 8.92
C ILE A 12 8.27 -4.02 8.05
N VAL A 13 7.27 -4.62 8.70
CA VAL A 13 6.09 -5.17 8.03
C VAL A 13 4.85 -4.51 8.62
N LEU A 14 3.94 -4.03 7.77
CA LEU A 14 2.67 -3.43 8.17
C LEU A 14 1.52 -4.40 7.91
N LEU A 15 0.83 -4.81 8.98
CA LEU A 15 -0.31 -5.73 8.94
C LEU A 15 -1.57 -5.04 9.46
N GLY A 16 -2.73 -5.44 8.95
CA GLY A 16 -4.01 -4.83 9.31
C GLY A 16 -5.11 -5.13 8.30
N HIS A 17 -6.36 -4.90 8.69
CA HIS A 17 -7.56 -5.17 7.88
C HIS A 17 -7.61 -4.37 6.56
N GLY A 18 -8.41 -4.81 5.58
CA GLY A 18 -8.69 -4.02 4.36
C GLY A 18 -9.09 -2.59 4.73
N ALA A 19 -8.64 -1.59 3.96
CA ALA A 19 -8.88 -0.17 4.23
C ALA A 19 -8.33 0.41 5.55
N SER A 20 -7.52 -0.33 6.33
CA SER A 20 -6.92 0.19 7.59
C SER A 20 -5.83 1.26 7.41
N GLY A 21 -5.64 1.80 6.19
CA GLY A 21 -4.68 2.87 5.92
C GLY A 21 -3.21 2.45 5.85
N LYS A 22 -2.88 1.16 5.76
CA LYS A 22 -1.49 0.66 5.67
C LYS A 22 -0.72 1.34 4.54
N THR A 23 -1.29 1.32 3.34
CA THR A 23 -0.68 1.91 2.14
C THR A 23 -0.48 3.41 2.32
N SER A 24 -1.47 4.14 2.83
CA SER A 24 -1.36 5.58 3.11
C SER A 24 -0.25 5.92 4.12
N LEU A 25 -0.02 5.06 5.12
CA LEU A 25 1.08 5.22 6.07
C LEU A 25 2.44 5.03 5.39
N VAL A 26 2.58 4.03 4.50
CA VAL A 26 3.81 3.83 3.71
C VAL A 26 4.11 5.03 2.83
N GLU A 27 3.12 5.57 2.13
CA GLU A 27 3.30 6.77 1.30
C GLU A 27 3.76 7.98 2.13
N SER A 28 3.22 8.13 3.33
CA SER A 28 3.63 9.19 4.25
C SER A 28 5.07 9.01 4.75
N MET A 29 5.47 7.77 5.03
CA MET A 29 6.86 7.43 5.39
C MET A 29 7.82 7.71 4.24
N LEU A 30 7.47 7.32 3.01
CA LEU A 30 8.28 7.56 1.81
C LEU A 30 8.45 9.06 1.53
N PHE A 31 7.39 9.83 1.66
CA PHE A 31 7.44 11.28 1.49
C PHE A 31 8.32 11.94 2.57
N LYS A 32 8.17 11.53 3.83
CA LYS A 32 8.97 12.05 4.95
C LYS A 32 10.44 11.63 4.87
N ALA A 33 10.73 10.44 4.37
CA ALA A 33 12.09 9.95 4.11
C ALA A 33 12.73 10.59 2.87
N VAL A 34 12.02 11.48 2.16
CA VAL A 34 12.46 12.12 0.91
C VAL A 34 12.74 11.07 -0.19
N ALA A 35 12.20 9.86 -0.03
CA ALA A 35 12.31 8.78 -1.01
C ALA A 35 11.40 9.02 -2.23
N THR A 36 10.35 9.82 -2.06
CA THR A 36 9.44 10.25 -3.14
C THR A 36 9.29 11.77 -3.15
N ALA A 37 9.22 12.36 -4.35
CA ALA A 37 9.07 13.81 -4.52
C ALA A 37 7.66 14.34 -4.23
N ARG A 38 6.66 13.45 -4.12
CA ARG A 38 5.26 13.77 -3.86
C ARG A 38 4.66 12.81 -2.85
N LEU A 39 3.64 13.27 -2.12
CA LEU A 39 2.82 12.42 -1.28
C LEU A 39 1.90 11.57 -2.18
N GLY A 40 2.03 10.24 -2.08
CA GLY A 40 1.15 9.31 -2.78
C GLY A 40 -0.24 9.22 -2.15
N SER A 41 -1.22 8.82 -2.94
CA SER A 41 -2.61 8.61 -2.52
C SER A 41 -3.13 7.32 -3.15
N VAL A 42 -3.75 6.50 -2.31
CA VAL A 42 -4.37 5.22 -2.70
C VAL A 42 -5.61 5.46 -3.55
N GLU A 43 -6.44 6.43 -3.16
CA GLU A 43 -7.69 6.79 -3.85
C GLU A 43 -7.42 7.24 -5.29
N ASN A 44 -6.37 8.03 -5.49
CA ASN A 44 -5.98 8.54 -6.80
C ASN A 44 -5.14 7.53 -7.61
N GLY A 45 -4.86 6.34 -7.06
CA GLY A 45 -4.08 5.31 -7.75
C GLY A 45 -2.62 5.67 -8.00
N ILE A 46 -2.09 6.65 -7.25
CA ILE A 46 -0.71 7.14 -7.40
C ILE A 46 0.23 6.65 -6.30
N SER A 47 -0.21 5.69 -5.48
CA SER A 47 0.63 5.03 -4.48
C SER A 47 1.81 4.33 -5.14
N VAL A 48 3.00 4.53 -4.58
CA VAL A 48 4.25 3.89 -5.01
C VAL A 48 4.36 2.47 -4.44
N SER A 49 3.77 2.24 -3.27
CA SER A 49 3.82 0.94 -2.56
C SER A 49 2.85 -0.11 -3.11
N ASP A 50 1.84 0.28 -3.89
CA ASP A 50 0.97 -0.65 -4.59
C ASP A 50 1.63 -1.13 -5.90
N TYR A 51 2.15 -2.35 -5.94
CA TYR A 51 2.78 -2.93 -7.14
C TYR A 51 1.79 -3.70 -8.04
N ASP A 52 0.67 -4.13 -7.48
CA ASP A 52 -0.38 -4.83 -8.20
C ASP A 52 -1.22 -3.86 -9.06
N PRO A 53 -1.50 -4.18 -10.35
CA PRO A 53 -2.23 -3.29 -11.23
C PRO A 53 -3.69 -3.04 -10.82
N ASP A 54 -4.34 -3.94 -10.06
CA ASP A 54 -5.66 -3.68 -9.49
C ASP A 54 -5.54 -2.71 -8.31
N ALA A 55 -4.55 -2.89 -7.43
CA ALA A 55 -4.31 -2.00 -6.30
C ALA A 55 -4.00 -0.56 -6.78
N LYS A 56 -3.18 -0.40 -7.83
CA LYS A 56 -2.90 0.90 -8.47
C LYS A 56 -4.13 1.58 -9.07
N ARG A 57 -5.19 0.84 -9.41
CA ARG A 57 -6.44 1.41 -9.94
C ARG A 57 -7.41 1.85 -8.84
N GLY A 58 -6.93 1.97 -7.59
CA GLY A 58 -7.77 2.26 -6.44
C GLY A 58 -8.59 1.06 -5.96
N LYS A 59 -8.38 -0.14 -6.52
CA LYS A 59 -8.98 -1.39 -6.03
C LYS A 59 -8.06 -2.03 -4.99
N ALA A 60 -7.64 -1.24 -4.01
CA ALA A 60 -6.82 -1.74 -2.92
C ALA A 60 -7.66 -2.68 -2.05
N LEU A 61 -7.40 -3.99 -2.12
CA LEU A 61 -7.77 -5.09 -1.20
C LEU A 61 -9.20 -5.15 -0.60
N ASP A 62 -10.09 -4.22 -0.90
CA ASP A 62 -11.54 -4.35 -0.78
C ASP A 62 -12.06 -5.07 -2.02
N LYS A 63 -11.48 -6.24 -2.28
CA LYS A 63 -12.24 -7.26 -2.99
C LYS A 63 -13.13 -7.86 -1.90
N PRO A 64 -14.47 -7.78 -2.03
CA PRO A 64 -15.35 -8.45 -1.08
C PRO A 64 -14.90 -9.90 -1.02
N SER A 65 -14.48 -10.34 0.16
CA SER A 65 -13.96 -11.67 0.44
C SER A 65 -15.07 -12.68 0.19
N HIS A 66 -15.15 -13.20 -1.04
CA HIS A 66 -16.00 -14.31 -1.49
C HIS A 66 -17.52 -14.26 -1.18
N SER A 67 -18.05 -13.27 -0.46
CA SER A 67 -19.44 -13.21 -0.01
C SER A 67 -20.36 -12.33 -0.87
N ALA A 68 -19.81 -11.45 -1.72
CA ALA A 68 -20.62 -10.55 -2.56
C ALA A 68 -20.89 -11.07 -3.98
N LEU A 69 -20.36 -12.24 -4.37
CA LEU A 69 -20.56 -12.81 -5.72
C LEU A 69 -21.65 -13.89 -5.79
N GLN A 70 -22.47 -14.07 -4.74
CA GLN A 70 -23.53 -15.09 -4.70
C GLN A 70 -24.97 -14.56 -4.59
N LEU A 71 -25.21 -13.25 -4.70
CA LEU A 71 -26.58 -12.69 -4.62
C LEU A 71 -27.12 -12.13 -5.95
N GLU A 72 -26.63 -12.63 -7.09
CA GLU A 72 -27.26 -12.37 -8.41
C GLU A 72 -27.41 -13.61 -9.28
N ARG A 73 -27.78 -14.76 -8.70
CA ARG A 73 -28.44 -15.82 -9.47
C ARG A 73 -29.48 -16.55 -8.62
N VAL A 74 -30.74 -16.22 -8.94
CA VAL A 74 -32.01 -16.87 -8.57
C VAL A 74 -32.54 -16.54 -7.18
#